data_AF-A0A0Q6XBZ8-F1
#
_entry.id   AF-A0A0Q6XBZ8-F1
#
_cell.length_a   1.000
_cell.length_b   1.000
_cell.length_c   1.000
_cell.angle_alpha   90.00
_cell.angle_beta   90.00
_cell.angle_gamma   90.00
#
_symmetry.space_group_name_H-M   'P 1'
#
loop_
_entity.id
_entity.type
_entity.pdbx_description
1 polymer ?
#
loop_
_entity_poly.entity_id
_entity_poly.type
_entity_poly.pdbx_seq_one_letter_code
_entity_poly.pdbx_strand_id
1 'polypeptide(L)'
;MTNQVFANNREVSCKSAAGKSICAFPDVCFTPPLTPATPPGVPIPYPNTGMASDTSNGSTSVKISGKEVMLKDKSYFKRSMGDEAGCAPKKGVITSRNMGKVFFTAWSMDVKIEGENVVRMMDLTTHNHGSNPGNTGPWPYLDEVAMPGIGALCGPDKDREEKACEGCKPKGNKPACPPYSPPKPPASTATSMAADQATKMDALAAIKKAKRSSAQQKELESIREKVYKATPEYEQFKADHKKYFEDMAKATESDAYKCARARRCMLVPFKSKDKQQQCCEGQTGHHLIEASAFLEPGTRGKGDVPREQFKNSKYDINKAPCICAEGQNNTAASHGLMHTYQGVRAEKIAVKGEWTLKQATDTAGQATKMVFPNSDCSPGCISAQLKAYHEQEGVGVKPGEKIPASPSGKLDDETAKNAWKDLDQRAAEAEQLAKNRSSNR
;
A
#
# COMPACT_ATOMS: atom_id res chain seq x y z
N MET A 1 -13.72 13.46 -8.92
CA MET A 1 -13.06 12.14 -9.10
C MET A 1 -11.76 12.39 -9.79
N THR A 2 -10.72 11.65 -9.46
CA THR A 2 -9.47 11.66 -10.24
C THR A 2 -9.66 10.70 -11.41
N ASN A 3 -9.31 11.16 -12.61
CA ASN A 3 -9.66 10.47 -13.85
C ASN A 3 -8.55 9.53 -14.33
N GLN A 4 -7.39 9.54 -13.65
CA GLN A 4 -6.28 8.60 -13.87
C GLN A 4 -5.77 8.57 -15.32
N VAL A 5 -5.91 9.68 -16.06
CA VAL A 5 -5.37 9.84 -17.41
C VAL A 5 -4.20 10.80 -17.33
N PHE A 6 -3.01 10.33 -17.70
CA PHE A 6 -1.77 11.05 -17.47
C PHE A 6 -1.02 11.32 -18.77
N ALA A 7 -0.30 12.44 -18.82
CA ALA A 7 0.64 12.77 -19.87
C ALA A 7 1.97 13.21 -19.22
N ASN A 8 3.07 12.57 -19.61
CA ASN A 8 4.37 12.67 -18.93
C ASN A 8 4.25 12.54 -17.39
N ASN A 9 3.53 11.51 -16.94
CA ASN A 9 3.28 11.19 -15.53
C ASN A 9 2.54 12.27 -14.72
N ARG A 10 1.83 13.19 -15.37
CA ARG A 10 1.06 14.28 -14.75
C ARG A 10 -0.38 14.23 -15.25
N GLU A 11 -1.36 14.26 -14.35
CA GLU A 11 -2.76 14.06 -14.71
C GLU A 11 -3.21 15.14 -15.68
N VAL A 12 -3.90 14.73 -16.75
CA VAL A 12 -4.43 15.62 -17.78
C VAL A 12 -5.67 16.31 -17.25
N SER A 13 -5.70 17.65 -17.29
CA SER A 13 -6.86 18.41 -16.83
C SER A 13 -8.04 18.22 -17.79
N CYS A 14 -9.20 17.93 -17.23
CA CYS A 14 -10.46 17.86 -17.96
C CYS A 14 -11.60 18.36 -17.07
N LYS A 15 -12.77 18.60 -17.66
CA LYS A 15 -13.92 19.11 -16.89
C LYS A 15 -14.40 18.20 -15.75
N SER A 16 -14.15 16.89 -15.84
CA SER A 16 -14.48 15.95 -14.76
C SER A 16 -13.40 15.86 -13.68
N ALA A 17 -12.23 16.48 -13.87
CA ALA A 17 -11.10 16.39 -12.96
C ALA A 17 -11.34 17.15 -11.66
N ALA A 18 -10.66 16.69 -10.61
CA ALA A 18 -10.72 17.30 -9.29
C ALA A 18 -9.68 18.42 -9.11
N GLY A 19 -8.76 18.59 -10.06
CA GLY A 19 -7.65 19.53 -9.94
C GLY A 19 -8.06 21.00 -9.91
N LYS A 20 -7.24 21.80 -9.23
CA LYS A 20 -7.49 23.21 -8.91
C LYS A 20 -6.18 23.99 -8.93
N SER A 21 -6.24 25.26 -9.33
CA SER A 21 -5.22 26.24 -9.00
C SER A 21 -5.71 27.01 -7.78
N ILE A 22 -5.10 26.79 -6.61
CA ILE A 22 -5.61 27.28 -5.32
C ILE A 22 -4.83 28.52 -4.88
N CYS A 23 -5.56 29.57 -4.50
CA CYS A 23 -5.01 30.80 -3.91
C CYS A 23 -3.89 31.45 -4.73
N ALA A 24 -4.06 31.59 -6.05
CA ALA A 24 -3.20 32.43 -6.88
C ALA A 24 -3.20 33.87 -6.34
N PHE A 25 -2.04 34.32 -5.88
CA PHE A 25 -1.89 35.57 -5.13
C PHE A 25 -0.58 36.27 -5.51
N PRO A 26 -0.54 37.62 -5.56
CA PRO A 26 -1.66 38.54 -5.35
C PRO A 26 -2.51 38.77 -6.62
N ASP A 27 -3.84 38.78 -6.47
CA ASP A 27 -4.77 39.35 -7.45
C ASP A 27 -5.19 40.75 -6.99
N VAL A 28 -4.49 41.80 -7.44
CA VAL A 28 -4.80 43.16 -6.97
C VAL A 28 -6.03 43.69 -7.70
N CYS A 29 -7.13 43.84 -6.94
CA CYS A 29 -8.37 44.42 -7.41
C CYS A 29 -8.74 45.66 -6.59
N PHE A 30 -9.39 46.62 -7.24
CA PHE A 30 -9.93 47.80 -6.59
C PHE A 30 -11.24 47.47 -5.88
N THR A 31 -11.27 47.73 -4.59
CA THR A 31 -12.41 47.49 -3.69
C THR A 31 -13.08 48.81 -3.34
N PRO A 32 -14.41 48.89 -3.34
CA PRO A 32 -15.10 50.12 -2.98
C PRO A 32 -14.67 50.60 -1.59
N PRO A 33 -14.32 51.88 -1.43
CA PRO A 33 -14.03 52.44 -0.12
C PRO A 33 -15.28 52.43 0.75
N LEU A 34 -15.11 52.37 2.08
CA LEU A 34 -16.21 52.60 3.02
C LEU A 34 -16.72 54.05 2.98
N THR A 35 -15.96 54.98 2.36
CA THR A 35 -16.29 56.40 2.28
C THR A 35 -16.53 56.84 0.82
N PRO A 36 -17.50 57.72 0.53
CA PRO A 36 -18.00 57.96 -0.84
C PRO A 36 -17.03 58.59 -1.87
N ALA A 37 -15.78 58.91 -1.52
CA ALA A 37 -14.97 59.90 -2.24
C ALA A 37 -13.62 59.40 -2.79
N THR A 38 -13.54 58.19 -3.35
CA THR A 38 -12.30 57.74 -4.05
C THR A 38 -12.61 57.16 -5.43
N PRO A 39 -12.24 57.86 -6.54
CA PRO A 39 -12.73 57.52 -7.89
C PRO A 39 -12.43 56.11 -8.42
N PRO A 40 -11.29 55.44 -8.11
CA PRO A 40 -11.04 54.08 -8.61
C PRO A 40 -11.31 52.96 -7.61
N GLY A 41 -11.42 53.24 -6.30
CA GLY A 41 -11.40 52.24 -5.22
C GLY A 41 -10.06 52.14 -4.48
N VAL A 42 -9.95 51.27 -3.48
CA VAL A 42 -8.70 50.93 -2.78
C VAL A 42 -8.12 49.65 -3.38
N PRO A 43 -6.87 49.61 -3.86
CA PRO A 43 -6.26 48.39 -4.39
C PRO A 43 -5.96 47.40 -3.25
N ILE A 44 -6.61 46.23 -3.27
CA ILE A 44 -6.46 45.17 -2.28
C ILE A 44 -6.07 43.88 -2.99
N PRO A 45 -5.05 43.14 -2.50
CA PRO A 45 -4.68 41.85 -3.06
C PRO A 45 -5.64 40.74 -2.59
N TYR A 46 -6.19 39.98 -3.52
CA TYR A 46 -7.09 38.86 -3.29
C TYR A 46 -6.44 37.51 -3.65
N PRO A 47 -6.81 36.40 -2.99
CA PRO A 47 -6.42 35.06 -3.40
C PRO A 47 -7.44 34.48 -4.38
N ASN A 48 -7.00 34.06 -5.56
CA ASN A 48 -7.90 33.50 -6.58
C ASN A 48 -7.78 31.98 -6.71
N THR A 49 -8.93 31.30 -6.78
CA THR A 49 -9.00 29.86 -7.01
C THR A 49 -9.75 29.55 -8.30
N GLY A 50 -9.18 28.66 -9.12
CA GLY A 50 -9.77 28.15 -10.36
C GLY A 50 -9.92 26.63 -10.29
N MET A 51 -11.02 26.09 -10.82
CA MET A 51 -11.34 24.66 -10.73
C MET A 51 -11.49 24.02 -12.10
N ALA A 52 -10.98 22.80 -12.26
CA ALA A 52 -11.12 22.03 -13.49
C ALA A 52 -12.57 21.76 -13.89
N SER A 53 -13.47 21.64 -12.91
CA SER A 53 -14.91 21.54 -13.13
C SER A 53 -15.51 22.69 -13.94
N ASP A 54 -14.85 23.86 -13.95
CA ASP A 54 -15.24 25.03 -14.71
C ASP A 54 -14.61 25.13 -16.09
N THR A 55 -13.98 24.06 -16.58
CA THR A 55 -13.47 23.97 -17.94
C THR A 55 -14.54 24.33 -18.97
N SER A 56 -14.14 25.09 -19.98
CA SER A 56 -14.89 25.37 -21.20
C SER A 56 -13.94 25.43 -22.39
N ASN A 57 -14.50 25.26 -23.59
CA ASN A 57 -13.76 25.20 -24.86
C ASN A 57 -12.66 24.12 -24.86
N GLY A 58 -12.96 22.99 -24.24
CA GLY A 58 -12.12 21.80 -24.30
C GLY A 58 -12.23 21.08 -25.64
N SER A 59 -11.55 19.94 -25.71
CA SER A 59 -11.59 19.00 -26.82
C SER A 59 -13.02 18.56 -27.11
N THR A 60 -13.35 18.51 -28.40
CA THR A 60 -14.66 18.11 -28.93
C THR A 60 -14.73 16.61 -29.23
N SER A 61 -13.60 16.04 -29.64
CA SER A 61 -13.46 14.65 -30.09
C SER A 61 -13.00 13.72 -28.98
N VAL A 62 -11.97 14.10 -28.23
CA VAL A 62 -11.43 13.31 -27.11
C VAL A 62 -12.05 13.77 -25.80
N LYS A 63 -12.53 12.81 -25.01
CA LYS A 63 -13.17 13.04 -23.72
C LYS A 63 -12.52 12.18 -22.64
N ILE A 64 -12.35 12.74 -21.46
CA ILE A 64 -11.95 12.02 -20.24
C ILE A 64 -13.16 12.00 -19.30
N SER A 65 -13.55 10.82 -18.83
CA SER A 65 -14.76 10.64 -18.01
C SER A 65 -16.01 11.28 -18.64
N GLY A 66 -16.15 11.12 -19.96
CA GLY A 66 -17.26 11.65 -20.75
C GLY A 66 -17.29 13.17 -20.93
N LYS A 67 -16.27 13.92 -20.48
CA LYS A 67 -16.22 15.38 -20.60
C LYS A 67 -14.97 15.87 -21.34
N GLU A 68 -15.06 17.12 -21.79
CA GLU A 68 -14.04 17.80 -22.58
C GLU A 68 -12.69 17.88 -21.84
N VAL A 69 -11.62 17.60 -22.58
CA VAL A 69 -10.22 17.71 -22.12
C VAL A 69 -9.71 19.12 -22.37
N MET A 70 -8.91 19.69 -21.48
CA MET A 70 -8.35 21.01 -21.71
C MET A 70 -7.21 21.01 -22.71
N LEU A 71 -7.24 21.99 -23.62
CA LEU A 71 -6.30 22.22 -24.70
C LEU A 71 -5.60 23.56 -24.50
N LYS A 72 -4.30 23.56 -24.79
CA LYS A 72 -3.46 24.76 -24.86
C LYS A 72 -4.15 25.88 -25.65
N ASP A 73 -4.05 27.11 -25.14
CA ASP A 73 -4.50 28.38 -25.77
C ASP A 73 -5.98 28.45 -26.21
N LYS A 74 -6.77 27.39 -26.01
CA LYS A 74 -8.18 27.29 -26.41
C LYS A 74 -9.10 27.17 -25.20
N SER A 75 -8.72 26.32 -24.24
CA SER A 75 -9.53 26.02 -23.07
C SER A 75 -9.20 26.92 -21.89
N TYR A 76 -10.19 27.14 -21.02
CA TYR A 76 -10.04 27.94 -19.80
C TYR A 76 -10.98 27.47 -18.70
N PHE A 77 -10.68 27.82 -17.45
CA PHE A 77 -11.71 27.80 -16.40
C PHE A 77 -12.54 29.07 -16.51
N LYS A 78 -13.87 28.93 -16.50
CA LYS A 78 -14.82 30.03 -16.71
C LYS A 78 -14.65 31.19 -15.73
N ARG A 79 -14.18 30.92 -14.52
CA ARG A 79 -14.17 31.86 -13.41
C ARG A 79 -13.04 31.56 -12.42
N SER A 80 -12.36 32.62 -11.95
CA SER A 80 -11.61 32.66 -10.70
C SER A 80 -12.53 33.09 -9.55
N MET A 81 -12.28 32.56 -8.36
CA MET A 81 -13.06 32.82 -7.14
C MET A 81 -12.16 33.38 -6.04
N GLY A 82 -12.62 34.37 -5.29
CA GLY A 82 -11.93 34.97 -4.15
C GLY A 82 -11.70 36.48 -4.25
N ASP A 83 -11.91 37.07 -5.43
CA ASP A 83 -11.78 38.50 -5.74
C ASP A 83 -13.14 39.22 -5.91
N GLU A 84 -14.25 38.59 -5.51
CA GLU A 84 -15.61 39.15 -5.64
C GLU A 84 -15.76 40.55 -5.03
N ALA A 85 -15.06 40.80 -3.92
CA ALA A 85 -15.08 42.09 -3.21
C ALA A 85 -14.35 43.21 -3.98
N GLY A 86 -13.47 42.87 -4.92
CA GLY A 86 -12.78 43.80 -5.82
C GLY A 86 -13.68 44.36 -6.92
N CYS A 87 -14.84 44.91 -6.54
CA CYS A 87 -15.93 45.27 -7.44
C CYS A 87 -16.06 46.78 -7.71
N ALA A 88 -15.07 47.60 -7.34
CA ALA A 88 -15.04 49.01 -7.74
C ALA A 88 -14.99 49.13 -9.27
N PRO A 89 -15.32 50.29 -9.88
CA PRO A 89 -15.42 50.43 -11.33
C PRO A 89 -14.21 49.91 -12.12
N LYS A 90 -12.99 50.08 -11.57
CA LYS A 90 -11.74 49.60 -12.19
C LYS A 90 -11.50 48.09 -12.03
N LYS A 91 -12.02 47.43 -10.99
CA LYS A 91 -11.81 45.99 -10.66
C LYS A 91 -10.31 45.61 -10.65
N GLY A 92 -9.89 44.56 -11.33
CA GLY A 92 -8.48 44.18 -11.46
C GLY A 92 -7.61 45.30 -12.03
N VAL A 93 -6.45 45.52 -11.41
CA VAL A 93 -5.53 46.60 -11.79
C VAL A 93 -5.04 46.48 -13.24
N ILE A 94 -4.81 45.25 -13.71
CA ILE A 94 -4.38 44.92 -15.07
C ILE A 94 -5.58 44.73 -15.99
N THR A 95 -6.48 43.81 -15.62
CA THR A 95 -7.48 43.28 -16.56
C THR A 95 -8.82 44.01 -16.55
N SER A 96 -9.03 44.91 -15.58
CA SER A 96 -10.32 45.52 -15.30
C SER A 96 -11.49 44.53 -15.16
N ARG A 97 -11.19 43.34 -14.65
CA ARG A 97 -12.16 42.29 -14.31
C ARG A 97 -11.99 41.88 -12.86
N ASN A 98 -13.05 41.32 -12.31
CA ASN A 98 -13.02 40.45 -11.16
C ASN A 98 -13.70 39.15 -11.60
N MET A 99 -13.37 38.04 -10.95
CA MET A 99 -13.90 36.71 -11.27
C MET A 99 -13.66 36.30 -12.73
N GLY A 100 -12.60 36.83 -13.36
CA GLY A 100 -12.28 36.58 -14.76
C GLY A 100 -11.89 35.12 -15.04
N LYS A 101 -11.58 34.82 -16.30
CA LYS A 101 -11.19 33.45 -16.70
C LYS A 101 -9.82 33.07 -16.12
N VAL A 102 -9.56 31.78 -16.02
CA VAL A 102 -8.23 31.23 -15.72
C VAL A 102 -7.69 30.51 -16.95
N PHE A 103 -6.50 30.90 -17.39
CA PHE A 103 -5.82 30.28 -18.53
C PHE A 103 -4.54 29.59 -18.06
N PHE A 104 -4.17 28.53 -18.77
CA PHE A 104 -2.89 27.85 -18.60
C PHE A 104 -1.81 28.56 -19.42
N THR A 105 -0.62 28.65 -18.85
CA THR A 105 0.59 29.22 -19.48
C THR A 105 1.71 28.17 -19.62
N ALA A 106 1.44 26.92 -19.26
CA ALA A 106 2.29 25.77 -19.56
C ALA A 106 1.43 24.54 -19.94
N TRP A 107 2.04 23.56 -20.58
CA TRP A 107 1.36 22.37 -21.14
C TRP A 107 2.37 21.23 -21.38
N SER A 108 1.89 20.06 -21.81
CA SER A 108 2.72 18.93 -22.30
C SER A 108 3.57 19.31 -23.49
N MET A 109 4.82 18.87 -23.54
CA MET A 109 5.71 19.18 -24.67
C MET A 109 5.43 18.30 -25.90
N ASP A 110 4.85 17.12 -25.69
CA ASP A 110 4.76 16.04 -26.69
C ASP A 110 3.38 15.41 -26.81
N VAL A 111 2.54 15.45 -25.76
CA VAL A 111 1.18 14.93 -25.82
C VAL A 111 0.21 16.00 -26.32
N LYS A 112 -0.43 15.70 -27.46
CA LYS A 112 -1.37 16.58 -28.14
C LYS A 112 -2.71 15.89 -28.38
N ILE A 113 -3.79 16.66 -28.27
CA ILE A 113 -5.16 16.29 -28.61
C ILE A 113 -5.69 17.35 -29.56
N GLU A 114 -6.31 16.96 -30.67
CA GLU A 114 -6.78 17.90 -31.71
C GLU A 114 -5.69 18.84 -32.24
N GLY A 115 -4.43 18.38 -32.26
CA GLY A 115 -3.28 19.19 -32.67
C GLY A 115 -2.72 20.11 -31.57
N GLU A 116 -3.42 20.26 -30.45
CA GLU A 116 -3.04 21.15 -29.35
C GLU A 116 -2.47 20.37 -28.16
N ASN A 117 -1.48 20.96 -27.50
CA ASN A 117 -0.86 20.36 -26.33
C ASN A 117 -1.86 20.27 -25.16
N VAL A 118 -1.83 19.16 -24.42
CA VAL A 118 -2.69 18.97 -23.24
C VAL A 118 -2.11 19.66 -22.01
N VAL A 119 -2.97 20.24 -21.17
CA VAL A 119 -2.57 20.85 -19.89
C VAL A 119 -2.74 19.85 -18.75
N ARG A 120 -1.86 19.90 -17.75
CA ARG A 120 -1.71 18.83 -16.76
C ARG A 120 -1.37 19.36 -15.38
N MET A 121 -1.35 18.45 -14.39
CA MET A 121 -0.75 18.69 -13.08
C MET A 121 0.60 19.43 -13.18
N MET A 122 0.77 20.43 -12.31
CA MET A 122 1.91 21.36 -12.21
C MET A 122 2.13 22.28 -13.41
N ASP A 123 1.28 22.24 -14.44
CA ASP A 123 1.32 23.27 -15.47
C ASP A 123 0.80 24.59 -14.87
N LEU A 124 1.39 25.70 -15.30
CA LEU A 124 1.14 27.02 -14.73
C LEU A 124 -0.16 27.62 -15.25
N THR A 125 -0.80 28.44 -14.42
CA THR A 125 -2.02 29.18 -14.72
C THR A 125 -1.88 30.65 -14.36
N THR A 126 -2.70 31.51 -14.95
CA THR A 126 -2.86 32.92 -14.56
C THR A 126 -4.35 33.21 -14.42
N HIS A 127 -4.72 34.06 -13.45
CA HIS A 127 -6.12 34.22 -13.00
C HIS A 127 -6.69 35.59 -13.37
N ASN A 128 -8.02 35.68 -13.24
CA ASN A 128 -8.82 36.89 -13.41
C ASN A 128 -8.57 37.61 -14.75
N HIS A 129 -8.61 36.84 -15.84
CA HIS A 129 -8.40 37.35 -17.19
C HIS A 129 -9.56 38.21 -17.69
N GLY A 130 -9.20 39.37 -18.22
CA GLY A 130 -9.97 40.22 -19.14
C GLY A 130 -9.14 40.70 -20.35
N SER A 131 -7.85 40.39 -20.34
CA SER A 131 -6.80 40.68 -21.32
C SER A 131 -5.67 39.68 -21.11
N ASN A 132 -4.65 39.69 -21.97
CA ASN A 132 -3.37 39.02 -21.75
C ASN A 132 -2.30 40.09 -21.45
N PRO A 133 -1.57 40.06 -20.32
CA PRO A 133 -1.60 39.06 -19.24
C PRO A 133 -2.85 39.13 -18.36
N GLY A 134 -3.03 38.07 -17.56
CA GLY A 134 -4.02 38.02 -16.48
C GLY A 134 -3.67 38.97 -15.33
N ASN A 135 -4.53 39.04 -14.32
CA ASN A 135 -4.36 39.97 -13.19
C ASN A 135 -3.45 39.42 -12.08
N THR A 136 -3.12 38.11 -12.13
CA THR A 136 -2.12 37.45 -11.27
C THR A 136 -0.89 37.01 -12.06
N GLY A 137 0.23 36.81 -11.35
CA GLY A 137 1.38 36.08 -11.87
C GLY A 137 1.08 34.58 -12.11
N PRO A 138 2.02 33.84 -12.73
CA PRO A 138 1.89 32.40 -12.93
C PRO A 138 1.75 31.63 -11.60
N TRP A 139 0.85 30.66 -11.57
CA TRP A 139 0.53 29.87 -10.38
C TRP A 139 0.30 28.39 -10.72
N PRO A 140 0.79 27.43 -9.93
CA PRO A 140 0.67 26.01 -10.26
C PRO A 140 -0.78 25.51 -10.19
N TYR A 141 -1.17 24.74 -11.20
CA TYR A 141 -2.35 23.89 -11.15
C TYR A 141 -2.03 22.56 -10.44
N LEU A 142 -2.86 22.16 -9.48
CA LEU A 142 -2.69 20.95 -8.69
C LEU A 142 -3.73 19.89 -9.05
N ASP A 143 -3.25 18.69 -9.37
CA ASP A 143 -4.01 17.45 -9.61
C ASP A 143 -3.11 16.24 -9.29
N GLU A 144 -3.40 15.01 -9.75
CA GLU A 144 -2.56 13.86 -9.43
C GLU A 144 -1.31 13.71 -10.34
N VAL A 145 -0.33 12.95 -9.85
CA VAL A 145 0.81 12.43 -10.62
C VAL A 145 0.65 10.93 -10.82
N ALA A 146 1.09 10.42 -11.97
CA ALA A 146 1.02 8.99 -12.25
C ALA A 146 1.96 8.24 -11.30
N MET A 147 1.45 7.24 -10.59
CA MET A 147 2.30 6.24 -9.97
C MET A 147 3.00 5.45 -11.09
N PRO A 148 4.31 5.16 -10.98
CA PRO A 148 4.99 4.37 -12.01
C PRO A 148 4.30 3.01 -12.16
N GLY A 149 4.16 2.52 -13.39
CA GLY A 149 3.56 1.20 -13.63
C GLY A 149 4.35 0.08 -12.93
N ILE A 150 3.70 -1.06 -12.66
CA ILE A 150 4.30 -2.23 -11.97
C ILE A 150 5.67 -2.58 -12.55
N GLY A 151 5.84 -2.58 -13.87
CA GLY A 151 7.11 -2.90 -14.52
C GLY A 151 8.25 -1.93 -14.18
N ALA A 152 7.96 -0.63 -14.02
CA ALA A 152 8.96 0.36 -13.62
C ALA A 152 9.28 0.31 -12.12
N LEU A 153 8.28 -0.01 -11.28
CA LEU A 153 8.47 -0.17 -9.83
C LEU A 153 9.22 -1.44 -9.47
N CYS A 154 8.98 -2.53 -10.21
CA CYS A 154 9.52 -3.85 -9.94
C CYS A 154 10.71 -4.25 -10.80
N GLY A 155 11.03 -3.51 -11.86
CA GLY A 155 12.17 -3.80 -12.75
C GLY A 155 13.48 -4.03 -11.98
N PRO A 156 13.91 -3.10 -11.12
CA PRO A 156 15.15 -3.28 -10.34
C PRO A 156 15.13 -4.49 -9.41
N ASP A 157 13.99 -4.81 -8.81
CA ASP A 157 13.86 -5.97 -7.91
C ASP A 157 13.87 -7.28 -8.69
N LYS A 158 13.25 -7.29 -9.87
CA LYS A 158 13.27 -8.42 -10.80
C LYS A 158 14.68 -8.69 -11.32
N ASP A 159 15.40 -7.66 -11.77
CA ASP A 159 16.78 -7.80 -12.24
C ASP A 159 17.70 -8.32 -11.11
N ARG A 160 17.45 -7.87 -9.87
CA ARG A 160 18.18 -8.35 -8.69
C ARG A 160 17.88 -9.81 -8.40
N GLU A 161 16.62 -10.23 -8.48
CA GLU A 161 16.23 -11.63 -8.34
C GLU A 161 16.92 -12.50 -9.39
N GLU A 162 16.77 -12.16 -10.68
CA GLU A 162 17.34 -12.91 -11.79
C GLU A 162 18.86 -13.09 -11.63
N LYS A 163 19.56 -12.01 -11.27
CA LYS A 163 21.00 -12.04 -11.02
C LYS A 163 21.38 -12.81 -9.76
N ALA A 164 20.64 -12.63 -8.66
CA ALA A 164 20.96 -13.30 -7.39
C ALA A 164 20.71 -14.82 -7.47
N CYS A 165 19.73 -15.23 -8.28
CA CYS A 165 19.31 -16.61 -8.46
C CYS A 165 19.92 -17.29 -9.69
N GLU A 166 20.86 -16.65 -10.38
CA GLU A 166 21.61 -17.29 -11.44
C GLU A 166 22.29 -18.58 -10.92
N GLY A 167 22.03 -19.71 -11.59
CA GLY A 167 22.55 -21.03 -11.19
C GLY A 167 21.84 -21.69 -9.99
N CYS A 168 20.82 -21.07 -9.42
CA CYS A 168 20.04 -21.61 -8.31
C CYS A 168 18.87 -22.47 -8.83
N LYS A 169 18.86 -23.77 -8.52
CA LYS A 169 17.69 -24.63 -8.81
C LYS A 169 16.73 -24.61 -7.60
N PRO A 170 15.43 -24.29 -7.76
CA PRO A 170 14.48 -24.17 -6.65
C PRO A 170 14.22 -25.46 -5.87
N LYS A 171 14.70 -26.64 -6.33
CA LYS A 171 14.81 -27.90 -5.56
C LYS A 171 16.05 -28.72 -5.95
N GLY A 172 17.25 -28.21 -5.70
CA GLY A 172 18.51 -28.96 -5.80
C GLY A 172 19.57 -28.41 -4.84
N ASN A 173 20.54 -29.25 -4.44
CA ASN A 173 21.56 -28.97 -3.40
C ASN A 173 22.60 -27.87 -3.73
N LYS A 174 22.16 -26.68 -4.18
CA LYS A 174 22.91 -25.41 -4.24
C LYS A 174 21.97 -24.24 -3.88
N PRO A 175 22.46 -23.16 -3.24
CA PRO A 175 21.84 -22.50 -2.08
C PRO A 175 20.71 -21.50 -2.40
N ALA A 176 19.73 -21.90 -3.20
CA ALA A 176 18.53 -21.10 -3.45
C ALA A 176 17.67 -20.94 -2.18
N CYS A 177 17.70 -21.96 -1.32
CA CYS A 177 16.91 -22.07 -0.11
C CYS A 177 17.81 -22.50 1.06
N PRO A 178 17.53 -22.04 2.29
CA PRO A 178 18.20 -22.55 3.49
C PRO A 178 17.91 -24.04 3.69
N PRO A 179 18.84 -24.80 4.30
CA PRO A 179 18.59 -26.19 4.67
C PRO A 179 17.44 -26.26 5.67
N TYR A 180 16.59 -27.28 5.53
CA TYR A 180 15.43 -27.47 6.39
C TYR A 180 15.49 -28.80 7.14
N SER A 181 15.71 -28.71 8.45
CA SER A 181 15.76 -29.83 9.38
C SER A 181 15.28 -29.37 10.77
N PRO A 182 13.97 -29.08 10.94
CA PRO A 182 13.44 -28.62 12.21
C PRO A 182 13.55 -29.72 13.27
N PRO A 183 13.64 -29.35 14.57
CA PRO A 183 13.50 -30.29 15.66
C PRO A 183 12.22 -31.10 15.49
N LYS A 184 12.32 -32.43 15.60
CA LYS A 184 11.15 -33.31 15.61
C LYS A 184 10.65 -33.44 17.05
N PRO A 185 9.33 -33.56 17.28
CA PRO A 185 8.86 -33.94 18.60
C PRO A 185 9.56 -35.26 18.98
N PRO A 186 10.00 -35.41 20.24
CA PRO A 186 10.63 -36.65 20.70
C PRO A 186 9.76 -37.82 20.27
N ALA A 187 10.39 -38.84 19.69
CA ALA A 187 9.69 -40.05 19.31
C ALA A 187 8.89 -40.52 20.52
N SER A 188 7.63 -40.86 20.31
CA SER A 188 6.71 -41.20 21.37
C SER A 188 7.02 -42.56 22.03
N THR A 189 8.27 -42.84 22.33
CA THR A 189 8.65 -43.76 23.40
C THR A 189 8.27 -43.07 24.70
N ALA A 190 7.22 -43.58 25.33
CA ALA A 190 6.84 -43.29 26.70
C ALA A 190 7.93 -43.77 27.68
N THR A 191 9.17 -43.32 27.50
CA THR A 191 10.37 -43.92 28.11
C THR A 191 11.54 -42.94 28.12
N SER A 192 11.35 -41.78 28.73
CA SER A 192 12.45 -41.08 29.41
C SER A 192 11.85 -40.30 30.58
N MET A 193 12.31 -40.65 31.78
CA MET A 193 11.94 -40.20 33.12
C MET A 193 12.10 -38.66 33.25
N ALA A 194 11.45 -37.87 34.13
CA ALA A 194 10.76 -38.01 35.43
C ALA A 194 9.79 -36.78 35.56
N ALA A 195 8.80 -36.62 36.43
CA ALA A 195 8.45 -37.18 37.74
C ALA A 195 6.92 -36.95 37.98
N ASP A 196 6.34 -37.72 38.90
CA ASP A 196 5.00 -37.59 39.49
C ASP A 196 3.77 -37.67 38.57
N GLN A 197 3.34 -38.90 38.30
CA GLN A 197 2.24 -39.51 39.08
C GLN A 197 2.00 -40.92 38.55
N ALA A 198 2.03 -41.88 39.45
CA ALA A 198 1.84 -43.31 39.22
C ALA A 198 0.46 -43.71 38.62
N THR A 199 -0.37 -42.77 38.18
CA THR A 199 -1.75 -43.01 37.69
C THR A 199 -1.87 -43.12 36.16
N LYS A 200 -0.86 -42.72 35.36
CA LYS A 200 -0.96 -42.71 33.88
C LYS A 200 -0.38 -43.92 33.17
N MET A 201 0.64 -44.56 33.72
CA MET A 201 1.23 -45.78 33.12
C MET A 201 0.27 -46.98 33.22
N ASP A 202 -0.48 -47.09 34.33
CA ASP A 202 -1.51 -48.12 34.50
C ASP A 202 -2.69 -47.90 33.54
N ALA A 203 -3.08 -46.64 33.29
CA ALA A 203 -4.07 -46.30 32.28
C ALA A 203 -3.61 -46.69 30.86
N LEU A 204 -2.36 -46.38 30.48
CA LEU A 204 -1.80 -46.70 29.15
C LEU A 204 -1.55 -48.22 28.96
N ALA A 205 -1.21 -48.95 30.02
CA ALA A 205 -1.04 -50.40 30.01
C ALA A 205 -2.39 -51.13 29.89
N ALA A 206 -3.43 -50.67 30.58
CA ALA A 206 -4.80 -51.18 30.45
C ALA A 206 -5.38 -50.96 29.03
N ILE A 207 -4.96 -49.88 28.36
CA ILE A 207 -5.40 -49.49 27.03
C ILE A 207 -4.82 -50.37 25.91
N LYS A 208 -3.57 -50.85 26.07
CA LYS A 208 -2.80 -51.60 25.05
C LYS A 208 -3.30 -53.03 24.81
N LYS A 209 -4.09 -53.60 25.74
CA LYS A 209 -4.60 -54.99 25.68
C LYS A 209 -6.00 -55.15 25.07
N ALA A 210 -6.72 -54.07 24.76
CA ALA A 210 -8.10 -54.14 24.24
C ALA A 210 -8.15 -53.92 22.72
N LYS A 211 -8.88 -54.79 21.98
CA LYS A 211 -9.28 -54.53 20.58
C LYS A 211 -10.18 -53.28 20.54
N ARG A 212 -9.65 -52.15 20.05
CA ARG A 212 -10.36 -50.86 20.00
C ARG A 212 -10.92 -50.57 18.61
N SER A 213 -12.09 -49.95 18.57
CA SER A 213 -12.65 -49.38 17.33
C SER A 213 -11.84 -48.17 16.85
N SER A 214 -12.00 -47.79 15.58
CA SER A 214 -11.35 -46.60 15.00
C SER A 214 -11.69 -45.29 15.73
N ALA A 215 -12.90 -45.19 16.29
CA ALA A 215 -13.31 -44.06 17.12
C ALA A 215 -12.54 -44.00 18.45
N GLN A 216 -12.40 -45.14 19.12
CA GLN A 216 -11.65 -45.26 20.38
C GLN A 216 -10.14 -45.03 20.19
N GLN A 217 -9.61 -45.34 19.01
CA GLN A 217 -8.22 -45.02 18.64
C GLN A 217 -8.02 -43.51 18.47
N LYS A 218 -8.91 -42.82 17.77
CA LYS A 218 -8.87 -41.35 17.62
C LYS A 218 -8.97 -40.62 18.96
N GLU A 219 -9.85 -41.10 19.84
CA GLU A 219 -10.01 -40.53 21.18
C GLU A 219 -8.74 -40.73 22.02
N LEU A 220 -8.12 -41.91 21.93
CA LEU A 220 -6.85 -42.20 22.60
C LEU A 220 -5.71 -41.32 22.08
N GLU A 221 -5.60 -41.12 20.77
CA GLU A 221 -4.60 -40.24 20.16
C GLU A 221 -4.78 -38.78 20.62
N SER A 222 -6.02 -38.29 20.69
CA SER A 222 -6.35 -36.97 21.22
C SER A 222 -5.93 -36.81 22.69
N ILE A 223 -6.20 -37.82 23.53
CA ILE A 223 -5.77 -37.82 24.93
C ILE A 223 -4.24 -37.83 25.01
N ARG A 224 -3.56 -38.66 24.21
CA ARG A 224 -2.09 -38.74 24.17
C ARG A 224 -1.46 -37.41 23.81
N GLU A 225 -2.02 -36.72 22.81
CA GLU A 225 -1.57 -35.39 22.39
C GLU A 225 -1.74 -34.36 23.51
N LYS A 226 -2.90 -34.34 24.18
CA LYS A 226 -3.14 -33.45 25.34
C LYS A 226 -2.15 -33.70 26.48
N VAL A 227 -1.89 -34.97 26.78
CA VAL A 227 -0.92 -35.34 27.82
C VAL A 227 0.49 -34.88 27.45
N TYR A 228 0.92 -35.11 26.21
CA TYR A 228 2.22 -34.65 25.71
C TYR A 228 2.34 -33.12 25.77
N LYS A 229 1.31 -32.38 25.34
CA LYS A 229 1.31 -30.91 25.39
C LYS A 229 1.40 -30.32 26.81
N ALA A 230 1.20 -31.13 27.83
CA ALA A 230 1.30 -30.71 29.23
C ALA A 230 2.67 -31.03 29.86
N THR A 231 3.62 -31.62 29.12
CA THR A 231 4.91 -32.02 29.69
C THR A 231 5.99 -30.95 29.50
N PRO A 232 7.01 -30.90 30.38
CA PRO A 232 8.18 -30.03 30.20
C PRO A 232 8.92 -30.29 28.89
N GLU A 233 8.95 -31.54 28.40
CA GLU A 233 9.58 -31.89 27.12
C GLU A 233 8.86 -31.22 25.94
N TYR A 234 7.54 -31.03 26.02
CA TYR A 234 6.82 -30.27 25.00
C TYR A 234 7.13 -28.78 25.05
N GLU A 235 7.26 -28.20 26.25
CA GLU A 235 7.69 -26.80 26.40
C GLU A 235 9.11 -26.58 25.86
N GLN A 236 10.04 -27.50 26.16
CA GLN A 236 11.39 -27.49 25.60
C GLN A 236 11.36 -27.66 24.08
N PHE A 237 10.58 -28.61 23.55
CA PHE A 237 10.40 -28.80 22.11
C PHE A 237 9.87 -27.53 21.44
N LYS A 238 8.86 -26.84 22.01
CA LYS A 238 8.37 -25.57 21.47
C LYS A 238 9.46 -24.50 21.48
N ALA A 239 10.26 -24.41 22.55
CA ALA A 239 11.34 -23.45 22.66
C ALA A 239 12.43 -23.71 21.60
N ASP A 240 12.88 -24.97 21.46
CA ASP A 240 13.87 -25.38 20.45
C ASP A 240 13.36 -25.16 19.03
N HIS A 241 12.10 -25.50 18.79
CA HIS A 241 11.46 -25.31 17.50
C HIS A 241 11.28 -23.83 17.16
N LYS A 242 10.91 -22.98 18.13
CA LYS A 242 10.87 -21.52 17.95
C LYS A 242 12.26 -20.97 17.64
N LYS A 243 13.27 -21.36 18.43
CA LYS A 243 14.67 -20.96 18.24
C LYS A 243 15.19 -21.36 16.85
N TYR A 244 14.86 -22.55 16.38
CA TYR A 244 15.23 -23.02 15.04
C TYR A 244 14.77 -22.07 13.93
N PHE A 245 13.50 -21.61 13.97
CA PHE A 245 13.00 -20.67 12.97
C PHE A 245 13.58 -19.26 13.12
N GLU A 246 13.86 -18.82 14.35
CA GLU A 246 14.55 -17.55 14.60
C GLU A 246 15.98 -17.58 14.03
N ASP A 247 16.71 -18.68 14.23
CA ASP A 247 18.05 -18.88 13.68
C ASP A 247 18.02 -19.01 12.15
N MET A 248 17.01 -19.69 11.58
CA MET A 248 16.78 -19.76 10.14
C MET A 248 16.52 -18.37 9.55
N ALA A 249 15.65 -17.56 10.16
CA ALA A 249 15.36 -16.20 9.70
C ALA A 249 16.64 -15.34 9.68
N LYS A 250 17.44 -15.39 10.76
CA LYS A 250 18.74 -14.70 10.81
C LYS A 250 19.70 -15.20 9.73
N ALA A 251 19.81 -16.52 9.54
CA ALA A 251 20.69 -17.09 8.53
C ALA A 251 20.30 -16.63 7.13
N THR A 252 19.00 -16.57 6.80
CA THR A 252 18.51 -16.13 5.49
C THR A 252 18.80 -14.67 5.17
N GLU A 253 19.13 -13.82 6.16
CA GLU A 253 19.58 -12.44 5.92
C GLU A 253 21.03 -12.34 5.44
N SER A 254 21.81 -13.44 5.50
CA SER A 254 23.22 -13.46 5.06
C SER A 254 23.38 -13.58 3.54
N ASP A 255 24.55 -13.20 3.02
CA ASP A 255 24.86 -13.26 1.59
C ASP A 255 24.90 -14.68 1.02
N ALA A 256 25.06 -15.69 1.88
CA ALA A 256 24.96 -17.10 1.49
C ALA A 256 23.58 -17.44 0.88
N TYR A 257 22.55 -16.67 1.24
CA TYR A 257 21.18 -16.85 0.76
C TYR A 257 20.67 -15.64 -0.05
N LYS A 258 21.57 -14.94 -0.74
CA LYS A 258 21.21 -13.78 -1.59
C LYS A 258 20.05 -14.04 -2.56
N CYS A 259 19.95 -15.26 -3.12
CA CYS A 259 18.82 -15.64 -3.98
C CYS A 259 17.51 -15.70 -3.18
N ALA A 260 17.50 -16.36 -2.02
CA ALA A 260 16.31 -16.42 -1.15
C ALA A 260 15.86 -15.01 -0.73
N ARG A 261 16.81 -14.11 -0.40
CA ARG A 261 16.52 -12.71 -0.07
C ARG A 261 15.88 -11.98 -1.24
N ALA A 262 16.47 -12.06 -2.43
CA ALA A 262 15.96 -11.37 -3.62
C ALA A 262 14.59 -11.91 -4.07
N ARG A 263 14.37 -13.24 -3.94
CA ARG A 263 13.07 -13.87 -4.22
C ARG A 263 11.94 -13.37 -3.33
N ARG A 264 12.22 -12.86 -2.12
CA ARG A 264 11.17 -12.25 -1.27
C ARG A 264 10.53 -11.04 -1.92
N CYS A 265 11.25 -10.35 -2.81
CA CYS A 265 10.72 -9.18 -3.51
C CYS A 265 9.68 -9.56 -4.57
N MET A 266 9.59 -10.84 -4.93
CA MET A 266 8.64 -11.37 -5.90
C MET A 266 7.58 -12.18 -5.14
N LEU A 267 6.40 -11.58 -4.97
CA LEU A 267 5.31 -12.20 -4.24
C LEU A 267 4.82 -13.45 -4.97
N VAL A 268 4.55 -14.50 -4.20
CA VAL A 268 4.09 -15.79 -4.72
C VAL A 268 2.64 -16.04 -4.33
N PRO A 269 1.86 -16.79 -5.13
CA PRO A 269 0.56 -17.29 -4.70
C PRO A 269 0.66 -18.07 -3.39
N PHE A 270 -0.32 -17.93 -2.50
CA PHE A 270 -0.38 -18.72 -1.26
C PHE A 270 -0.28 -20.24 -1.51
N LYS A 271 -0.88 -20.73 -2.60
CA LYS A 271 -0.66 -22.08 -3.12
C LYS A 271 -0.50 -22.04 -4.64
N SER A 272 0.57 -22.65 -5.12
CA SER A 272 0.77 -22.91 -6.54
C SER A 272 1.11 -24.37 -6.79
N LYS A 273 0.76 -24.89 -7.97
CA LYS A 273 1.29 -26.18 -8.45
C LYS A 273 2.69 -26.03 -9.04
N ASP A 274 3.05 -24.81 -9.46
CA ASP A 274 4.38 -24.49 -9.92
C ASP A 274 5.31 -24.33 -8.71
N LYS A 275 6.36 -25.16 -8.66
CA LYS A 275 7.37 -25.15 -7.61
C LYS A 275 8.20 -23.87 -7.60
N GLN A 276 8.27 -23.13 -8.72
CA GLN A 276 8.96 -21.85 -8.79
C GLN A 276 8.18 -20.73 -8.08
N GLN A 277 6.87 -20.92 -7.95
CA GLN A 277 5.93 -20.01 -7.28
C GLN A 277 5.59 -20.46 -5.85
N GLN A 278 6.52 -21.17 -5.21
CA GLN A 278 6.38 -21.62 -3.82
C GLN A 278 7.53 -21.09 -2.97
N CYS A 279 7.24 -20.88 -1.69
CA CYS A 279 8.26 -20.57 -0.69
C CYS A 279 9.20 -21.76 -0.46
N CYS A 280 10.41 -21.45 0.03
CA CYS A 280 11.36 -22.47 0.41
C CYS A 280 10.83 -23.34 1.56
N GLU A 281 11.40 -24.54 1.74
CA GLU A 281 11.10 -25.36 2.91
C GLU A 281 11.48 -24.61 4.20
N GLY A 282 10.60 -24.63 5.20
CA GLY A 282 10.72 -23.84 6.43
C GLY A 282 10.19 -22.40 6.34
N GLN A 283 9.87 -21.93 5.14
CA GLN A 283 9.10 -20.71 4.94
C GLN A 283 7.62 -21.05 4.72
N THR A 284 6.75 -20.12 5.11
CA THR A 284 5.32 -20.16 4.78
C THR A 284 4.92 -18.86 4.08
N GLY A 285 3.91 -18.95 3.21
CA GLY A 285 3.35 -17.76 2.58
C GLY A 285 2.58 -16.93 3.60
N HIS A 286 3.02 -15.69 3.80
CA HIS A 286 2.33 -14.70 4.61
C HIS A 286 1.49 -13.78 3.70
N HIS A 287 0.19 -13.71 3.95
CA HIS A 287 -0.74 -12.82 3.26
C HIS A 287 -0.50 -11.37 3.69
N LEU A 288 0.19 -10.60 2.86
CA LEU A 288 0.49 -9.18 3.12
C LEU A 288 -0.76 -8.29 3.18
N ILE A 289 -1.90 -8.77 2.66
CA ILE A 289 -3.21 -8.28 3.06
C ILE A 289 -3.97 -9.47 3.61
N GLU A 290 -4.32 -9.39 4.89
CA GLU A 290 -4.95 -10.48 5.62
C GLU A 290 -6.17 -11.02 4.90
N ALA A 291 -6.30 -12.35 4.80
CA ALA A 291 -7.43 -12.97 4.13
C ALA A 291 -8.78 -12.60 4.79
N SER A 292 -8.78 -12.31 6.09
CA SER A 292 -9.94 -11.82 6.84
C SER A 292 -10.37 -10.40 6.47
N ALA A 293 -9.61 -9.68 5.63
CA ALA A 293 -10.08 -8.46 4.99
C ALA A 293 -11.15 -8.77 3.93
N PHE A 294 -11.12 -9.96 3.32
CA PHE A 294 -12.02 -10.34 2.22
C PHE A 294 -12.98 -11.48 2.59
N LEU A 295 -12.59 -12.32 3.55
CA LEU A 295 -13.37 -13.48 4.00
C LEU A 295 -13.91 -13.25 5.41
N GLU A 296 -15.05 -13.86 5.73
CA GLU A 296 -15.61 -13.83 7.07
C GLU A 296 -14.67 -14.54 8.06
N PRO A 297 -14.42 -13.97 9.25
CA PRO A 297 -13.53 -14.57 10.25
C PRO A 297 -13.93 -16.02 10.58
N GLY A 298 -12.94 -16.90 10.65
CA GLY A 298 -13.15 -18.32 11.00
C GLY A 298 -13.64 -19.21 9.85
N THR A 299 -13.91 -18.65 8.67
CA THR A 299 -14.35 -19.43 7.49
C THR A 299 -13.19 -19.94 6.63
N ARG A 300 -11.95 -19.53 6.92
CA ARG A 300 -10.73 -19.99 6.23
C ARG A 300 -10.60 -21.50 6.28
N GLY A 301 -10.54 -22.14 5.11
CA GLY A 301 -10.51 -23.60 4.98
C GLY A 301 -11.82 -24.31 5.35
N LYS A 302 -12.87 -23.55 5.67
CA LYS A 302 -14.23 -24.00 6.00
C LYS A 302 -15.26 -23.36 5.05
N GLY A 303 -14.95 -23.37 3.77
CA GLY A 303 -15.79 -22.79 2.71
C GLY A 303 -15.38 -21.40 2.24
N ASP A 304 -14.41 -20.76 2.90
CA ASP A 304 -13.81 -19.48 2.48
C ASP A 304 -14.88 -18.43 2.12
N VAL A 305 -15.83 -18.21 3.03
CA VAL A 305 -17.02 -17.40 2.78
C VAL A 305 -16.62 -15.94 2.61
N PRO A 306 -16.90 -15.30 1.46
CA PRO A 306 -16.62 -13.88 1.27
C PRO A 306 -17.46 -13.01 2.20
N ARG A 307 -16.91 -11.89 2.64
CA ARG A 307 -17.71 -10.85 3.31
C ARG A 307 -18.75 -10.29 2.36
N GLU A 308 -19.84 -9.74 2.90
CA GLU A 308 -20.96 -9.20 2.10
C GLU A 308 -20.49 -8.16 1.06
N GLN A 309 -19.54 -7.29 1.42
CA GLN A 309 -18.92 -6.30 0.53
C GLN A 309 -18.23 -6.95 -0.69
N PHE A 310 -17.74 -8.17 -0.55
CA PHE A 310 -16.97 -8.90 -1.55
C PHE A 310 -17.68 -10.14 -2.09
N LYS A 311 -18.99 -10.28 -1.87
CA LYS A 311 -19.77 -11.46 -2.30
C LYS A 311 -19.68 -11.78 -3.79
N ASN A 312 -19.48 -10.76 -4.62
CA ASN A 312 -19.33 -10.89 -6.07
C ASN A 312 -17.86 -10.85 -6.53
N SER A 313 -16.91 -10.75 -5.59
CA SER A 313 -15.49 -10.72 -5.89
C SER A 313 -15.00 -12.11 -6.25
N LYS A 314 -14.10 -12.20 -7.23
CA LYS A 314 -13.35 -13.40 -7.58
C LYS A 314 -12.08 -13.56 -6.73
N TYR A 315 -12.02 -12.93 -5.56
CA TYR A 315 -10.90 -13.09 -4.63
C TYR A 315 -10.67 -14.57 -4.29
N ASP A 316 -9.45 -15.05 -4.51
CA ASP A 316 -9.04 -16.42 -4.21
C ASP A 316 -7.86 -16.40 -3.22
N ILE A 317 -8.07 -16.90 -2.01
CA ILE A 317 -7.04 -16.95 -0.97
C ILE A 317 -5.78 -17.71 -1.41
N ASN A 318 -5.91 -18.70 -2.30
CA ASN A 318 -4.78 -19.50 -2.77
C ASN A 318 -3.96 -18.76 -3.83
N LYS A 319 -4.58 -17.83 -4.57
CA LYS A 319 -3.90 -17.00 -5.58
C LYS A 319 -3.41 -15.67 -5.04
N ALA A 320 -3.93 -15.24 -3.89
CA ALA A 320 -3.55 -13.99 -3.25
C ALA A 320 -2.03 -13.93 -3.03
N PRO A 321 -1.37 -12.80 -3.39
CA PRO A 321 0.07 -12.65 -3.27
C PRO A 321 0.53 -12.73 -1.81
N CYS A 322 1.55 -13.53 -1.59
CA CYS A 322 2.17 -13.77 -0.30
C CYS A 322 3.67 -13.49 -0.38
N ILE A 323 4.22 -13.00 0.73
CA ILE A 323 5.67 -12.97 0.94
C ILE A 323 6.10 -14.24 1.66
N CYS A 324 7.27 -14.77 1.30
CA CYS A 324 7.82 -15.93 1.97
C CYS A 324 8.53 -15.52 3.27
N ALA A 325 8.00 -16.01 4.39
CA ALA A 325 8.48 -15.71 5.72
C ALA A 325 8.78 -16.99 6.51
N GLU A 326 9.85 -16.99 7.29
CA GLU A 326 10.26 -18.08 8.17
C GLU A 326 9.32 -18.19 9.36
N GLY A 327 8.97 -19.43 9.70
CA GLY A 327 8.03 -19.74 10.77
C GLY A 327 6.73 -20.32 10.25
N GLN A 328 6.06 -21.10 11.11
CA GLN A 328 4.85 -21.84 10.74
C GLN A 328 3.55 -21.09 11.06
N ASN A 329 3.63 -20.00 11.81
CA ASN A 329 2.46 -19.26 12.28
C ASN A 329 2.76 -17.77 12.50
N ASN A 330 1.72 -17.02 12.84
CA ASN A 330 1.71 -15.58 13.07
C ASN A 330 2.47 -15.10 14.32
N THR A 331 3.23 -15.96 15.00
CA THR A 331 3.97 -15.61 16.21
C THR A 331 5.44 -16.03 16.19
N ALA A 332 5.87 -16.72 15.12
CA ALA A 332 7.21 -17.29 15.01
C ALA A 332 8.06 -16.53 14.00
N ALA A 333 9.30 -16.22 14.38
CA ALA A 333 10.35 -15.66 13.51
C ALA A 333 9.87 -14.49 12.62
N SER A 334 10.31 -14.43 11.35
CA SER A 334 9.97 -13.31 10.47
C SER A 334 8.48 -13.26 10.11
N HIS A 335 7.78 -14.41 10.09
CA HIS A 335 6.32 -14.42 9.89
C HIS A 335 5.59 -13.72 11.05
N GLY A 336 5.97 -14.02 12.30
CA GLY A 336 5.42 -13.33 13.47
C GLY A 336 5.72 -11.84 13.47
N LEU A 337 6.95 -11.45 13.10
CA LEU A 337 7.31 -10.04 12.94
C LEU A 337 6.44 -9.34 11.91
N MET A 338 6.12 -9.99 10.78
CA MET A 338 5.26 -9.39 9.75
C MET A 338 3.89 -9.00 10.28
N HIS A 339 3.23 -9.96 10.96
CA HIS A 339 1.96 -9.72 11.64
C HIS A 339 2.05 -8.61 12.69
N THR A 340 3.15 -8.56 13.46
CA THR A 340 3.39 -7.50 14.45
C THR A 340 3.55 -6.13 13.80
N TYR A 341 4.40 -5.97 12.79
CA TYR A 341 4.62 -4.67 12.15
C TYR A 341 3.39 -4.16 11.43
N GLN A 342 2.66 -5.01 10.71
CA GLN A 342 1.40 -4.62 10.08
C GLN A 342 0.32 -4.30 11.12
N GLY A 343 0.25 -5.08 12.19
CA GLY A 343 -0.73 -4.88 13.24
C GLY A 343 -0.55 -3.55 13.99
N VAL A 344 0.69 -3.23 14.40
CA VAL A 344 1.01 -1.95 15.04
C VAL A 344 0.68 -0.77 14.12
N ARG A 345 0.93 -0.90 12.81
CA ARG A 345 0.54 0.15 11.85
C ARG A 345 -0.97 0.28 11.73
N ALA A 346 -1.67 -0.84 11.63
CA ALA A 346 -3.13 -0.89 11.53
C ALA A 346 -3.78 -0.20 12.74
N GLU A 347 -3.34 -0.45 13.98
CA GLU A 347 -3.86 0.26 15.17
C GLU A 347 -3.75 1.78 15.07
N LYS A 348 -2.72 2.28 14.38
CA LYS A 348 -2.46 3.71 14.24
C LYS A 348 -3.28 4.36 13.12
N ILE A 349 -3.47 3.69 11.98
CA ILE A 349 -4.04 4.33 10.77
C ILE A 349 -5.41 3.78 10.35
N ALA A 350 -5.83 2.63 10.88
CA ALA A 350 -7.14 2.04 10.57
C ALA A 350 -8.22 2.66 11.46
N VAL A 351 -8.93 3.65 10.92
CA VAL A 351 -10.01 4.33 11.64
C VAL A 351 -11.20 3.38 11.78
N LYS A 352 -11.64 3.13 13.02
CA LYS A 352 -12.71 2.17 13.34
C LYS A 352 -12.42 0.73 12.85
N GLY A 353 -11.13 0.35 12.79
CA GLY A 353 -10.74 -0.98 12.32
C GLY A 353 -10.82 -1.16 10.80
N GLU A 354 -10.94 -0.08 10.04
CA GLU A 354 -10.94 -0.10 8.58
C GLU A 354 -9.87 0.84 8.02
N TRP A 355 -9.30 0.45 6.90
CA TRP A 355 -8.37 1.26 6.11
C TRP A 355 -8.63 1.05 4.62
N THR A 356 -8.12 1.95 3.79
CA THR A 356 -8.22 1.80 2.33
C THR A 356 -7.28 0.70 1.83
N LEU A 357 -7.60 0.09 0.68
CA LEU A 357 -6.68 -0.86 0.03
C LEU A 357 -5.28 -0.26 -0.14
N LYS A 358 -5.19 1.02 -0.52
CA LYS A 358 -3.90 1.73 -0.64
C LYS A 358 -3.13 1.77 0.68
N GLN A 359 -3.80 2.07 1.80
CA GLN A 359 -3.15 2.07 3.12
C GLN A 359 -2.65 0.67 3.50
N ALA A 360 -3.41 -0.38 3.15
CA ALA A 360 -3.01 -1.76 3.38
C ALA A 360 -1.79 -2.16 2.54
N THR A 361 -1.79 -1.87 1.23
CA THR A 361 -0.67 -2.19 0.32
C THR A 361 0.59 -1.38 0.65
N ASP A 362 0.47 -0.11 1.01
CA ASP A 362 1.60 0.72 1.45
C ASP A 362 2.18 0.19 2.77
N THR A 363 1.31 -0.19 3.73
CA THR A 363 1.73 -0.80 5.00
C THR A 363 2.47 -2.11 4.78
N ALA A 364 1.99 -2.96 3.87
CA ALA A 364 2.65 -4.20 3.51
C ALA A 364 4.07 -3.99 2.94
N GLY A 365 4.24 -3.02 2.04
CA GLY A 365 5.56 -2.68 1.48
C GLY A 365 6.55 -2.19 2.54
N GLN A 366 6.09 -1.35 3.47
CA GLN A 366 6.93 -0.85 4.57
C GLN A 366 7.23 -1.94 5.62
N ALA A 367 6.24 -2.77 5.96
CA ALA A 367 6.44 -3.89 6.88
C ALA A 367 7.48 -4.87 6.32
N THR A 368 7.41 -5.18 5.02
CA THR A 368 8.41 -5.98 4.31
C THR A 368 9.83 -5.44 4.51
N LYS A 369 10.03 -4.13 4.32
CA LYS A 369 11.33 -3.49 4.52
C LYS A 369 11.84 -3.58 5.95
N MET A 370 10.96 -3.49 6.95
CA MET A 370 11.37 -3.58 8.35
C MET A 370 11.71 -5.00 8.79
N VAL A 371 10.97 -5.99 8.30
CA VAL A 371 11.20 -7.41 8.65
C VAL A 371 12.38 -8.00 7.89
N PHE A 372 12.60 -7.56 6.65
CA PHE A 372 13.64 -8.09 5.77
C PHE A 372 14.60 -6.97 5.32
N PRO A 373 15.38 -6.40 6.23
CA PRO A 373 16.21 -5.22 5.94
C PRO A 373 17.27 -5.48 4.87
N ASN A 374 17.76 -6.71 4.70
CA ASN A 374 18.77 -7.05 3.70
C ASN A 374 18.18 -7.66 2.41
N SER A 375 16.85 -7.65 2.26
CA SER A 375 16.20 -8.09 1.02
C SER A 375 16.29 -7.07 -0.11
N ASP A 376 16.53 -5.80 0.23
CA ASP A 376 16.50 -4.64 -0.68
C ASP A 376 15.20 -4.49 -1.49
N CYS A 377 14.11 -5.13 -1.07
CA CYS A 377 12.84 -5.03 -1.78
C CYS A 377 12.33 -3.58 -1.78
N SER A 378 11.92 -3.09 -2.94
CA SER A 378 11.24 -1.81 -3.06
C SER A 378 9.86 -1.91 -2.41
N PRO A 379 9.56 -1.10 -1.37
CA PRO A 379 8.20 -1.03 -0.82
C PRO A 379 7.17 -0.75 -1.91
N GLY A 380 7.53 0.10 -2.89
CA GLY A 380 6.69 0.42 -4.04
C GLY A 380 6.43 -0.78 -4.95
N CYS A 381 7.42 -1.65 -5.18
CA CYS A 381 7.20 -2.88 -5.96
C CYS A 381 6.26 -3.83 -5.23
N ILE A 382 6.43 -4.04 -3.92
CA ILE A 382 5.56 -4.89 -3.11
C ILE A 382 4.12 -4.37 -3.15
N SER A 383 3.92 -3.07 -2.91
CA SER A 383 2.60 -2.44 -2.99
C SER A 383 1.99 -2.58 -4.38
N ALA A 384 2.80 -2.46 -5.44
CA ALA A 384 2.35 -2.58 -6.83
C ALA A 384 1.92 -4.02 -7.18
N GLN A 385 2.63 -5.04 -6.71
CA GLN A 385 2.25 -6.45 -6.90
C GLN A 385 0.93 -6.80 -6.19
N LEU A 386 0.74 -6.31 -4.96
CA LEU A 386 -0.52 -6.47 -4.25
C LEU A 386 -1.66 -5.76 -4.97
N LYS A 387 -1.42 -4.51 -5.39
CA LYS A 387 -2.36 -3.72 -6.19
C LYS A 387 -2.79 -4.47 -7.45
N ALA A 388 -1.83 -5.06 -8.17
CA ALA A 388 -2.08 -5.83 -9.39
C ALA A 388 -3.13 -6.92 -9.18
N TYR A 389 -3.00 -7.70 -8.10
CA TYR A 389 -3.92 -8.79 -7.80
C TYR A 389 -5.29 -8.31 -7.30
N HIS A 390 -5.32 -7.33 -6.41
CA HIS A 390 -6.57 -6.89 -5.77
C HIS A 390 -7.42 -6.02 -6.70
N GLU A 391 -6.80 -5.29 -7.62
CA GLU A 391 -7.50 -4.44 -8.60
C GLU A 391 -7.83 -5.15 -9.91
N GLN A 392 -7.29 -6.35 -10.16
CA GLN A 392 -7.53 -7.06 -11.41
C GLN A 392 -9.02 -7.29 -11.65
N GLU A 393 -9.37 -7.40 -12.93
CA GLU A 393 -10.73 -7.68 -13.35
C GLU A 393 -11.27 -8.94 -12.66
N GLY A 394 -12.43 -8.81 -12.03
CA GLY A 394 -13.06 -9.86 -11.24
C GLY A 394 -12.78 -9.77 -9.74
N VAL A 395 -11.59 -9.37 -9.28
CA VAL A 395 -11.37 -9.09 -7.84
C VAL A 395 -11.90 -7.70 -7.49
N GLY A 396 -11.48 -6.69 -8.26
CA GLY A 396 -12.16 -5.39 -8.35
C GLY A 396 -12.11 -4.48 -7.11
N VAL A 397 -11.17 -4.70 -6.18
CA VAL A 397 -11.03 -3.87 -4.98
C VAL A 397 -10.22 -2.62 -5.34
N LYS A 398 -10.85 -1.44 -5.28
CA LYS A 398 -10.23 -0.17 -5.71
C LYS A 398 -9.26 0.38 -4.65
N PRO A 399 -8.28 1.23 -5.00
CA PRO A 399 -7.31 1.75 -4.04
C PRO A 399 -7.94 2.49 -2.84
N GLY A 400 -9.04 3.21 -3.07
CA GLY A 400 -9.77 3.94 -2.02
C GLY A 400 -10.86 3.12 -1.33
N GLU A 401 -11.09 1.88 -1.74
CA GLU A 401 -12.10 1.01 -1.13
C GLU A 401 -11.66 0.67 0.30
N LYS A 402 -12.59 0.80 1.26
CA LYS A 402 -12.31 0.44 2.65
C LYS A 402 -12.37 -1.07 2.82
N ILE A 403 -11.39 -1.61 3.52
CA ILE A 403 -11.32 -3.02 3.89
C ILE A 403 -11.06 -3.15 5.40
N PRO A 404 -11.57 -4.20 6.06
CA PRO A 404 -11.26 -4.46 7.46
C PRO A 404 -9.76 -4.64 7.68
N ALA A 405 -9.23 -3.97 8.70
CA ALA A 405 -7.91 -4.24 9.24
C ALA A 405 -8.05 -5.37 10.27
N SER A 406 -7.28 -6.45 10.08
CA SER A 406 -7.36 -7.64 10.94
C SER A 406 -5.99 -7.94 11.57
N PRO A 407 -5.48 -7.07 12.47
CA PRO A 407 -4.20 -7.29 13.12
C PRO A 407 -4.23 -8.62 13.91
N SER A 408 -3.24 -9.49 13.69
CA SER A 408 -3.16 -10.80 14.37
C SER A 408 -1.79 -11.11 14.99
N GLY A 409 -0.87 -10.13 14.99
CA GLY A 409 0.45 -10.22 15.62
C GLY A 409 0.47 -9.72 17.06
N LYS A 410 1.66 -9.70 17.67
CA LYS A 410 1.87 -9.06 18.98
C LYS A 410 1.87 -7.55 18.83
N LEU A 411 0.79 -6.90 19.25
CA LEU A 411 0.58 -5.45 19.08
C LEU A 411 1.23 -4.62 20.20
N ASP A 412 1.62 -5.27 21.29
CA ASP A 412 2.29 -4.65 22.42
C ASP A 412 3.81 -4.46 22.22
N ASP A 413 4.38 -5.00 21.13
CA ASP A 413 5.81 -5.00 20.84
C ASP A 413 6.39 -3.56 20.74
N GLU A 414 7.21 -3.19 21.72
CA GLU A 414 7.78 -1.86 21.85
C GLU A 414 8.78 -1.54 20.72
N THR A 415 9.49 -2.55 20.23
CA THR A 415 10.45 -2.41 19.11
C THR A 415 9.71 -2.00 17.85
N ALA A 416 8.60 -2.69 17.53
CA ALA A 416 7.77 -2.36 16.37
C ALA A 416 7.14 -0.97 16.50
N LYS A 417 6.65 -0.59 17.69
CA LYS A 417 6.11 0.75 17.95
C LYS A 417 7.16 1.84 17.72
N ASN A 418 8.38 1.63 18.19
CA ASN A 418 9.47 2.61 18.03
C ASN A 418 9.95 2.71 16.58
N ALA A 419 10.04 1.59 15.85
CA ALA A 419 10.37 1.58 14.42
C ALA A 419 9.38 2.42 13.59
N TRP A 420 8.07 2.30 13.86
CA TRP A 420 7.06 3.11 13.16
C TRP A 420 7.10 4.59 13.52
N LYS A 421 7.44 4.94 14.78
CA LYS A 421 7.65 6.34 15.17
C LYS A 421 8.81 6.97 14.38
N ASP A 422 9.95 6.28 14.29
CA ASP A 422 11.10 6.75 13.50
C ASP A 422 10.74 6.90 12.01
N LEU A 423 10.01 5.94 11.44
CA LEU A 423 9.60 6.00 10.04
C LEU A 423 8.69 7.20 9.76
N ASP A 424 7.70 7.46 10.63
CA ASP A 424 6.82 8.62 10.50
C ASP A 424 7.57 9.95 10.68
N GLN A 425 8.53 10.00 11.60
CA GLN A 425 9.37 11.19 11.80
C GLN A 425 10.19 11.49 10.55
N ARG A 426 10.86 10.49 9.96
CA ARG A 426 11.63 10.66 8.73
C ARG A 426 10.77 11.08 7.54
N ALA A 427 9.54 10.57 7.45
CA ALA A 427 8.59 10.98 6.42
C ALA A 427 8.22 12.47 6.56
N ALA A 428 7.97 12.93 7.79
CA ALA A 428 7.68 14.34 8.07
C ALA A 428 8.88 15.25 7.76
N GLU A 429 10.10 14.83 8.13
CA GLU A 429 11.34 15.56 7.83
C GLU A 429 11.58 15.67 6.32
N ALA A 430 11.36 14.58 5.57
CA ALA A 430 11.48 14.58 4.11
C ALA A 430 10.46 15.51 3.43
N GLU A 431 9.22 15.54 3.92
CA GLU A 431 8.19 16.46 3.43
C GLU A 431 8.57 17.92 3.72
N GLN A 432 9.09 18.22 4.91
CA GLN A 432 9.56 19.55 5.27
C GLN A 432 10.75 19.99 4.42
N LEU A 433 11.70 19.09 4.14
CA LEU A 433 12.82 19.37 3.25
C LEU A 433 12.34 19.67 1.81
N ALA A 434 11.35 18.94 1.32
CA ALA A 434 10.75 19.19 0.00
C ALA A 434 10.09 20.57 -0.06
N LYS A 435 9.33 20.96 0.98
CA LYS A 435 8.73 22.30 1.10
C LYS A 435 9.79 23.40 1.11
N ASN A 436 10.86 23.24 1.89
CA ASN A 436 11.95 24.22 1.95
C ASN A 436 12.67 24.39 0.61
N ARG A 437 12.82 23.31 -0.17
CA ARG A 437 13.40 23.36 -1.52
C ARG A 437 12.50 24.06 -2.54
N SER A 438 11.18 24.01 -2.35
CA SER A 438 10.22 24.75 -3.17
C SER A 438 10.09 26.23 -2.79
N SER A 439 10.50 26.63 -1.59
CA SER A 439 10.48 28.03 -1.13
C SER A 439 11.75 28.82 -1.47
N ASN A 440 12.83 28.13 -1.82
CA ASN A 440 14.13 28.71 -2.22
C ASN A 440 14.36 28.74 -3.75
N ARG A 441 13.31 28.45 -4.53
CA ARG A 441 13.24 28.68 -5.98
C ARG A 441 12.10 29.64 -6.25
#